data_AF-A0A9D4D011-F1
#
_entry.id   AF-A0A9D4D011-F1
#
_cell.length_a   1.000
_cell.length_b   1.000
_cell.length_c   1.000
_cell.angle_alpha   90.00
_cell.angle_beta   90.00
_cell.angle_gamma   90.00
#
_symmetry.space_group_name_H-M   'P 1'
#
loop_
_entity.id
_entity.type
_entity.pdbx_description
1 polymer ?
#
loop_
_entity_poly.entity_id
_entity_poly.type
_entity_poly.pdbx_seq_one_letter_code
_entity_poly.pdbx_strand_id
1 'polypeptide(L)' 'MCCVCHTRFPAALRGCTSLVIVKWGQCDQCGHWVHLRYCTSVSVLRRDSEFRCIHCPQQQAEK' A
#
# COMPACT_ATOMS: atom_id res chain seq x y z
N MET A 1 10.26 3.61 1.80
CA MET A 1 10.36 2.13 1.65
C MET A 1 9.02 1.54 2.06
N CYS A 2 8.56 0.45 1.43
CA CYS A 2 7.28 -0.15 1.81
C CYS A 2 7.36 -0.74 3.22
N CYS A 3 6.44 -0.40 4.12
CA CYS A 3 6.49 -0.90 5.50
C CYS A 3 6.04 -2.37 5.66
N VAL A 4 5.43 -2.96 4.63
CA VAL A 4 4.99 -4.36 4.66
C VAL A 4 6.10 -5.29 4.19
N CYS A 5 6.61 -5.07 2.98
CA CYS A 5 7.60 -5.95 2.36
C CYS A 5 9.04 -5.46 2.51
N HIS A 6 9.26 -4.28 3.12
CA HIS A 6 10.57 -3.68 3.33
C HIS A 6 11.41 -3.50 2.06
N THR A 7 10.77 -3.40 0.89
CA THR A 7 11.44 -3.15 -0.39
C THR A 7 10.92 -1.88 -1.06
N ARG A 8 11.68 -1.37 -2.04
CA ARG A 8 11.20 -0.29 -2.93
C ARG A 8 10.34 -0.83 -4.07
N PHE A 9 10.61 -2.05 -4.52
CA PHE A 9 9.89 -2.69 -5.62
C PHE A 9 9.20 -3.96 -5.12
N PRO A 10 7.91 -4.15 -5.46
CA PRO A 10 7.21 -5.40 -5.18
C PRO A 10 7.97 -6.59 -5.76
N ALA A 11 8.01 -7.70 -5.03
CA ALA A 11 8.62 -8.93 -5.53
C ALA A 11 7.99 -9.42 -6.84
N ALA A 12 6.69 -9.16 -7.02
CA ALA A 12 5.93 -9.47 -8.24
C ALA A 12 6.46 -8.78 -9.52
N LEU A 13 7.30 -7.74 -9.38
CA LEU A 13 7.93 -7.06 -10.52
C LEU A 13 9.36 -7.52 -10.79
N ARG A 14 9.91 -8.46 -10.02
CA ARG A 14 11.24 -9.02 -10.31
C ARG A 14 11.19 -9.76 -11.65
N GLY A 15 12.05 -9.36 -12.58
CA GLY A 15 12.11 -9.95 -13.92
C GLY A 15 11.04 -9.45 -14.89
N CYS A 16 10.23 -8.46 -14.51
CA CYS A 16 9.29 -7.84 -15.44
C CYS A 16 10.06 -6.93 -16.42
N THR A 17 9.94 -7.19 -17.72
CA THR A 17 10.59 -6.41 -18.79
C THR A 17 9.76 -5.19 -19.22
N SER A 18 8.51 -5.12 -18.78
CA SER A 18 7.60 -4.02 -19.06
C SER A 18 7.75 -2.90 -18.03
N LEU A 19 7.58 -1.65 -18.48
CA LEU A 19 7.47 -0.50 -17.58
C LEU A 19 6.16 -0.60 -16.78
N VAL A 20 6.27 -0.90 -15.48
CA VAL A 20 5.14 -0.94 -14.56
C VAL A 20 5.24 0.20 -13.56
N ILE A 21 4.22 1.06 -13.53
CA ILE A 21 4.11 2.13 -12.54
C ILE A 21 3.56 1.52 -11.24
N VAL A 22 4.41 1.43 -10.23
CA VAL A 22 4.00 1.01 -8.87
C VAL A 22 3.22 2.15 -8.22
N LYS A 23 1.97 1.88 -7.86
CA LYS A 23 1.15 2.81 -7.08
C LYS A 23 1.48 2.70 -5.60
N TRP A 24 1.56 3.84 -4.93
CA TRP A 24 1.89 3.94 -3.51
C TRP A 24 0.75 4.63 -2.75
N GLY A 25 0.54 4.21 -1.52
CA GLY A 25 -0.35 4.85 -0.55
C GLY A 25 0.39 5.14 0.73
N GLN A 26 0.18 6.33 1.30
CA GLN A 26 0.73 6.70 2.59
C GLN A 26 -0.32 6.46 3.67
N CYS A 27 0.03 5.69 4.70
CA CYS A 27 -0.85 5.45 5.83
C CYS A 27 -1.10 6.74 6.60
N ASP A 28 -2.36 7.12 6.79
CA ASP A 28 -2.73 8.34 7.53
C ASP A 28 -2.39 8.27 9.03
N GLN A 29 -2.27 7.05 9.58
CA GLN A 29 -2.01 6.85 11.01
C GLN A 29 -0.51 6.84 11.36
N CYS A 30 0.32 6.12 10.61
CA CYS A 30 1.76 6.00 10.91
C CYS A 30 2.66 6.74 9.92
N GLY A 31 2.10 7.35 8.88
CA GLY A 31 2.87 8.07 7.85
C GLY A 31 3.72 7.17 6.94
N HIS A 32 3.72 5.86 7.15
CA HIS A 32 4.49 4.92 6.34
C HIS A 32 3.87 4.69 4.96
N TRP A 33 4.72 4.45 3.98
CA TRP A 33 4.33 4.17 2.61
C TRP A 33 4.15 2.67 2.35
N VAL A 34 3.18 2.32 1.50
CA VAL A 34 2.87 0.94 1.13
C VAL A 34 2.62 0.83 -0.37
N HIS A 35 3.04 -0.28 -0.98
CA HIS A 35 2.67 -0.62 -2.36
C HIS A 35 1.18 -0.98 -2.43
N LEU A 36 0.40 -0.15 -3.10
CA LEU A 36 -1.01 -0.47 -3.41
C LEU A 36 -1.07 -1.64 -4.38
N ARG A 37 -2.14 -2.45 -4.31
CA ARG A 37 -2.37 -3.68 -5.10
C ARG A 37 -1.42 -4.84 -4.81
N TYR A 38 -0.17 -4.58 -4.40
CA TYR A 38 0.86 -5.60 -4.18
C TYR A 38 1.00 -6.00 -2.72
N CYS A 39 0.97 -5.03 -1.81
CA CYS A 39 1.14 -5.26 -0.37
C CYS A 39 -0.15 -4.97 0.42
N THR A 40 -1.22 -4.56 -0.26
CA THR A 40 -2.55 -4.36 0.30
C THR A 40 -3.61 -4.83 -0.71
N SER A 41 -4.83 -5.08 -0.22
CA SER A 41 -6.01 -5.31 -1.07
C SER A 41 -6.49 -4.05 -1.79
N VAL A 42 -6.03 -2.87 -1.38
CA VAL A 42 -6.42 -1.58 -1.94
C VAL A 42 -5.60 -1.30 -3.20
N SER A 43 -6.26 -1.18 -4.34
CA SER A 43 -5.61 -0.92 -5.64
C SER A 43 -5.62 0.55 -6.05
N VAL A 44 -6.54 1.34 -5.49
CA VAL A 44 -6.74 2.77 -5.79
C VAL A 44 -7.14 3.48 -4.51
N LEU A 45 -6.51 4.62 -4.24
CA LEU A 45 -6.95 5.55 -3.20
C LEU A 45 -7.75 6.67 -3.85
N ARG A 46 -8.95 6.93 -3.32
CA ARG A 46 -9.73 8.09 -3.72
C ARG A 46 -9.24 9.32 -2.95
N ARG A 47 -9.37 10.48 -3.55
CA ARG A 47 -9.20 11.76 -2.84
C ARG A 47 -10.23 11.77 -1.69
N ASP A 48 -9.82 12.18 -0.51
CA ASP A 48 -10.62 12.23 0.74
C ASP A 48 -10.95 10.87 1.39
N SER A 49 -10.26 9.77 1.02
CA SER A 49 -10.39 8.49 1.74
C SER A 49 -9.20 8.24 2.65
N GLU A 50 -9.46 7.90 3.91
CA GLU A 50 -8.42 7.39 4.82
C GLU A 50 -7.88 6.05 4.33
N PHE A 51 -6.55 5.94 4.32
CA PHE A 51 -5.81 4.72 4.07
C PHE A 51 -5.03 4.33 5.32
N ARG A 52 -5.24 3.08 5.76
CA ARG A 52 -4.47 2.49 6.85
C ARG A 52 -3.71 1.28 6.34
N CYS A 53 -2.45 1.16 6.74
CA CYS A 53 -1.65 -0.02 6.45
C CYS A 53 -2.06 -1.18 7.37
N ILE A 54 -1.70 -2.41 7.01
CA ILE A 54 -1.94 -3.64 7.79
C ILE A 54 -1.37 -3.56 9.22
N HIS A 55 -0.32 -2.78 9.45
CA HIS A 55 0.28 -2.61 10.79
C HIS A 55 -0.51 -1.65 11.69
N CYS A 56 -1.44 -0.88 11.12
CA CYS A 56 -2.28 0.05 11.83
C CYS A 56 -3.68 -0.58 12.02
N PRO A 57 -4.18 -0.72 13.27
CA PRO A 57 -5.48 -1.33 13.49
C PRO A 57 -6.58 -0.53 12.77
N GLN A 58 -7.33 -1.20 11.89
CA GLN A 58 -8.63 -0.70 11.46
C GLN A 58 -9.52 -0.73 12.69
N GLN A 59 -9.98 0.43 13.16
CA GLN A 59 -11.22 0.44 13.92
C GLN A 59 -12.30 -0.01 12.93
N GLN A 60 -12.67 -1.28 12.98
CA GLN A 60 -13.86 -1.75 12.28
C GLN A 60 -15.03 -1.02 12.94
N ALA A 61 -15.64 -0.09 12.21
CA ALA A 61 -16.96 0.40 12.54
C ALA A 61 -17.93 -0.77 12.34
N GLU A 62 -18.06 -1.58 13.38
CA GLU A 62 -19.11 -2.59 13.52
C GLU A 62 -20.45 -1.83 13.58
N LYS A 63 -21.34 -2.12 12.64
CA LYS A 63 -22.69 -1.54 12.54
C LYS A 63 -23.71 -2.64 12.79
#